data_AF-A0A0G3IFI3-F1
#
_entry.id   AF-A0A0G3IFI3-F1
#
_cell.length_a   1.000
_cell.length_b   1.000
_cell.length_c   1.000
_cell.angle_alpha   90.00
_cell.angle_beta   90.00
_cell.angle_gamma   90.00
#
_symmetry.space_group_name_H-M   'P 1'
#
loop_
_entity.id
_entity.type
_entity.pdbx_description
1 polymer ?
#
loop_
_entity_poly.entity_id
_entity_poly.type
_entity_poly.pdbx_seq_one_letter_code
_entity_poly.pdbx_strand_id
1 'polypeptide(L)'
;MSLLQKESVNRTGILFNPIDGRKLRDFAEEQPADPNAPPTSIATMRAACAAEADPIGSIPVDGMADMAAAGTSSDVVATPVSPMFLDRLGERLAFERSGVRLYEALISKVESYGEGDGKMKARLEHFRAEEAEHFALLCDCIVELGADPTAQTPAADVCGVTSMGFVQVMCDPRTDVSQALTALLAVEATDQCGWELLIAMAQAEGLSEMVDAFGDALKQENEHLTSVKQWLSDIATGGA
;
A
#
# COMPACT_ATOMS: atom_id res chain seq x y z
N MET A 1 7.26 -33.53 16.89
CA MET A 1 7.78 -32.76 18.04
C MET A 1 6.62 -32.01 18.63
N SER A 2 6.24 -32.30 19.88
CA SER A 2 5.16 -31.61 20.58
C SER A 2 5.62 -30.18 20.89
N LEU A 3 5.10 -29.21 20.15
CA LEU A 3 5.27 -27.79 20.45
C LEU A 3 4.47 -27.52 21.72
N LEU A 4 5.18 -27.40 22.85
CA LEU A 4 4.62 -26.86 24.08
C LEU A 4 4.02 -25.48 23.74
N GLN A 5 2.70 -25.39 23.79
CA GLN A 5 1.95 -24.16 23.58
C GLN A 5 2.40 -23.17 24.65
N LYS A 6 3.26 -22.22 24.27
CA LYS A 6 3.76 -21.18 25.17
C LYS A 6 2.56 -20.29 25.49
N GLU A 7 2.07 -20.33 26.73
CA GLU A 7 0.95 -19.47 27.14
C GLU A 7 1.30 -18.00 26.87
N SER A 8 0.62 -17.42 25.87
CA SER A 8 0.71 -16.00 25.55
C SER A 8 -0.22 -15.23 26.48
N VAL A 9 0.34 -14.71 27.58
CA VAL A 9 -0.41 -13.88 28.53
C VAL A 9 -0.24 -12.42 28.15
N ASN A 10 -1.35 -11.74 27.79
CA ASN A 10 -1.36 -10.30 27.63
C ASN A 10 -1.08 -9.63 28.99
N ARG A 11 0.03 -8.89 29.10
CA ARG A 11 0.44 -8.16 30.32
C ARG A 11 0.10 -6.67 30.28
N THR A 12 -0.60 -6.22 29.25
CA THR A 12 -1.05 -4.84 29.09
C THR A 12 -2.39 -4.62 29.80
N GLY A 13 -2.69 -3.36 30.13
CA GLY A 13 -3.89 -2.97 30.87
C GLY A 13 -3.64 -2.74 32.35
N ILE A 14 -4.18 -1.63 32.88
CA ILE A 14 -3.95 -1.18 34.27
C ILE A 14 -4.40 -2.20 35.32
N LEU A 15 -5.39 -3.02 34.98
CA LEU A 15 -5.92 -4.10 35.83
C LEU A 15 -4.88 -5.19 36.10
N PHE A 16 -3.98 -5.46 35.15
CA PHE A 16 -2.98 -6.53 35.24
C PHE A 16 -1.59 -6.03 35.67
N ASN A 17 -1.40 -4.71 35.83
CA ASN A 17 -0.20 -4.09 36.39
C ASN A 17 -0.53 -2.90 37.31
N PRO A 18 -1.01 -3.17 38.55
CA PRO A 18 -1.48 -2.13 39.47
C PRO A 18 -0.36 -1.25 40.05
N ILE A 19 0.90 -1.68 39.95
CA ILE A 19 2.06 -0.90 40.42
C ILE A 19 2.36 0.22 39.43
N ASP A 20 2.57 -0.11 38.16
CA ASP A 20 2.83 0.89 37.14
C ASP A 20 1.58 1.71 36.83
N GLY A 21 0.38 1.13 37.02
CA GLY A 21 -0.89 1.85 36.98
C GLY A 21 -0.99 3.02 37.96
N ARG A 22 -0.53 2.84 39.21
CA ARG A 22 -0.46 3.93 40.19
C ARG A 22 0.52 5.01 39.76
N LYS A 23 1.73 4.63 39.35
CA LYS A 23 2.74 5.59 38.86
C LYS A 23 2.21 6.43 37.69
N LEU A 24 1.48 5.79 36.76
CA LEU A 24 0.92 6.47 35.58
C LEU A 24 -0.16 7.48 35.98
N ARG A 25 -1.03 7.12 36.92
CA ARG A 25 -2.05 8.02 37.49
C ARG A 25 -1.39 9.17 38.26
N ASP A 26 -0.49 8.86 39.18
CA ASP A 26 0.18 9.85 40.01
C ASP A 26 0.96 10.86 39.13
N PHE A 27 1.64 10.37 38.08
CA PHE A 27 2.26 11.23 37.07
C PHE A 27 1.26 12.10 36.31
N ALA A 28 0.11 11.55 35.89
CA ALA A 28 -0.93 12.33 35.22
C ALA A 28 -1.58 13.39 36.12
N GLU A 29 -1.61 13.17 37.44
CA GLU A 29 -2.05 14.15 38.44
C GLU A 29 -1.00 15.24 38.69
N GLU A 30 0.30 14.87 38.71
CA GLU A 30 1.43 15.80 38.82
C GLU A 30 1.66 16.64 37.55
N GLN A 31 1.35 16.05 36.38
CA GLN A 31 1.49 16.65 35.05
C GLN A 31 0.12 16.64 34.36
N PRO A 32 -0.88 17.40 34.87
CA PRO A 32 -2.18 17.43 34.25
C PRO A 32 -2.03 17.93 32.81
N ALA A 33 -2.64 17.22 31.86
CA ALA A 33 -2.75 17.71 30.51
C ALA A 33 -3.45 19.08 30.57
N ASP A 34 -2.77 20.13 30.12
CA ASP A 34 -3.37 21.45 30.03
C ASP A 34 -4.12 21.54 28.69
N PRO A 35 -5.45 21.48 28.67
CA PRO A 35 -6.23 21.54 27.43
C PRO A 35 -6.13 22.91 26.75
N ASN A 36 -5.63 23.93 27.45
CA ASN A 36 -5.39 25.27 26.93
C ASN A 36 -3.90 25.56 26.72
N ALA A 37 -3.01 24.60 27.02
CA ALA A 37 -1.60 24.78 26.75
C ALA A 37 -1.43 25.00 25.26
N PRO A 38 -0.68 26.03 24.85
CA PRO A 38 -0.45 26.28 23.45
C PRO A 38 0.24 25.03 22.85
N PRO A 39 -0.12 24.57 21.62
CA PRO A 39 0.47 23.40 20.96
C PRO A 39 1.99 23.50 20.65
N THR A 40 2.71 24.39 21.33
CA THR A 40 3.83 25.18 20.82
C THR A 40 5.21 24.55 20.95
N SER A 41 5.37 23.32 21.45
CA SER A 41 6.65 22.62 21.30
C SER A 41 6.66 21.75 20.05
N ILE A 42 5.78 20.75 19.96
CA ILE A 42 5.75 19.80 18.83
C ILE A 42 5.28 20.47 17.53
N ALA A 43 4.25 21.34 17.57
CA ALA A 43 3.78 22.00 16.35
C ALA A 43 4.83 22.96 15.79
N THR A 44 5.50 23.72 16.66
CA THR A 44 6.59 24.63 16.29
C THR A 44 7.80 23.85 15.75
N MET A 45 8.17 22.73 16.39
CA MET A 45 9.23 21.86 15.88
C MET A 45 8.88 21.28 14.52
N ARG A 46 7.65 20.77 14.32
CA ARG A 46 7.19 20.27 13.02
C ARG A 46 7.21 21.36 11.94
N ALA A 47 6.82 22.58 12.29
CA ALA A 47 6.86 23.72 11.37
C ALA A 47 8.30 24.08 10.98
N ALA A 48 9.23 24.09 11.94
CA ALA A 48 10.65 24.32 11.66
C ALA A 48 11.24 23.21 10.77
N CYS A 49 11.00 21.94 11.11
CA CYS A 49 11.43 20.81 10.29
C CYS A 49 10.84 20.86 8.88
N ALA A 50 9.56 21.22 8.73
CA ALA A 50 8.93 21.33 7.42
C ALA A 50 9.49 22.49 6.58
N ALA A 51 9.87 23.61 7.22
CA ALA A 51 10.49 24.75 6.54
C ALA A 51 11.93 24.47 6.09
N GLU A 52 12.64 23.59 6.80
CA GLU A 52 14.03 23.21 6.52
C GLU A 52 14.15 21.97 5.63
N ALA A 53 13.08 21.19 5.47
CA ALA A 53 13.11 19.93 4.73
C ALA A 53 13.20 20.14 3.22
N ASP A 54 14.06 19.35 2.58
CA ASP A 54 14.07 19.22 1.13
C ASP A 54 12.81 18.48 0.64
N PRO A 55 12.33 18.77 -0.59
CA PRO A 55 11.27 17.98 -1.22
C PRO A 55 11.65 16.51 -1.35
N ILE A 56 10.65 15.63 -1.26
CA ILE A 56 10.84 14.20 -1.53
C ILE A 56 11.01 14.02 -3.04
N GLY A 57 12.23 13.68 -3.45
CA GLY A 57 12.55 13.33 -4.83
C GLY A 57 12.28 14.43 -5.86
N SER A 58 12.31 14.03 -7.14
CA SER A 58 11.91 14.84 -8.28
C SER A 58 11.47 13.93 -9.43
N ILE A 59 10.68 14.45 -10.35
CA ILE A 59 10.29 13.72 -11.56
C ILE A 59 11.36 14.02 -12.63
N PRO A 60 12.01 13.00 -13.23
CA PRO A 60 12.98 13.24 -14.30
C PRO A 60 12.31 13.94 -15.48
N VAL A 61 12.69 15.20 -15.74
CA VAL A 61 12.24 15.96 -16.91
C VAL A 61 13.18 15.78 -18.11
N ASP A 62 14.42 15.35 -17.85
CA ASP A 62 15.52 15.30 -18.83
C ASP A 62 15.43 14.12 -19.81
N GLY A 63 14.50 13.18 -19.59
CA GLY A 63 14.20 12.08 -20.53
C GLY A 63 13.05 12.37 -21.49
N MET A 64 12.17 13.33 -21.16
CA MET A 64 10.94 13.58 -21.92
C MET A 64 11.18 14.30 -23.26
N ALA A 65 12.30 15.01 -23.39
CA ALA A 65 12.65 15.77 -24.60
C ALA A 65 13.65 15.05 -25.52
N ASP A 66 14.53 14.21 -24.97
CA ASP A 66 15.65 13.60 -25.70
C ASP A 66 15.47 12.10 -26.01
N MET A 67 14.43 11.43 -25.47
CA MET A 67 14.09 10.05 -25.82
C MET A 67 13.28 9.99 -27.13
N ALA A 68 13.87 10.49 -28.21
CA ALA A 68 13.45 10.14 -29.55
C ALA A 68 13.67 8.63 -29.75
N ALA A 69 12.60 7.85 -29.66
CA ALA A 69 12.40 6.51 -30.20
C ALA A 69 13.68 5.72 -30.53
N ALA A 70 14.32 5.13 -29.51
CA ALA A 70 15.31 4.07 -29.71
C ALA A 70 14.64 2.70 -29.99
N GLY A 71 13.51 2.71 -30.69
CA GLY A 71 12.73 1.57 -31.12
C GLY A 71 12.05 1.92 -32.44
N THR A 72 12.12 1.01 -33.42
CA THR A 72 11.66 1.22 -34.79
C THR A 72 10.14 1.38 -34.89
N SER A 73 9.62 2.58 -34.67
CA SER A 73 8.37 3.08 -35.26
C SER A 73 8.35 4.61 -35.14
N SER A 74 8.51 5.30 -36.25
CA SER A 74 8.55 6.77 -36.37
C SER A 74 7.21 7.48 -36.11
N ASP A 75 6.22 6.82 -35.51
CA ASP A 75 4.83 7.29 -35.47
C ASP A 75 4.29 7.61 -34.06
N VAL A 76 5.07 7.41 -32.98
CA VAL A 76 4.64 7.77 -31.63
C VAL A 76 5.10 9.19 -31.31
N VAL A 77 4.26 10.17 -31.62
CA VAL A 77 4.37 11.50 -31.02
C VAL A 77 3.96 11.34 -29.54
N ALA A 78 4.92 11.39 -28.63
CA ALA A 78 4.63 11.33 -27.19
C ALA A 78 3.61 12.41 -26.83
N THR A 79 2.46 12.00 -26.29
CA THR A 79 1.43 12.93 -25.83
C THR A 79 1.98 13.66 -24.60
N PRO A 80 2.10 15.00 -24.63
CA PRO A 80 2.55 15.74 -23.45
C PRO A 80 1.51 15.60 -22.35
N VAL A 81 1.88 14.94 -21.25
CA VAL A 81 1.04 14.74 -20.07
C VAL A 81 1.51 15.60 -18.89
N SER A 82 0.61 15.85 -17.94
CA SER A 82 0.99 16.53 -16.70
C SER A 82 2.06 15.74 -15.92
N PRO A 83 3.09 16.40 -15.37
CA PRO A 83 4.03 15.77 -14.44
C PRO A 83 3.33 15.09 -13.25
N MET A 84 2.19 15.64 -12.81
CA MET A 84 1.40 15.04 -11.73
C MET A 84 0.81 13.69 -12.11
N PHE A 85 0.44 13.48 -13.38
CA PHE A 85 -0.06 12.19 -13.85
C PHE A 85 1.05 11.15 -13.88
N LEU A 86 2.24 11.51 -14.37
CA LEU A 86 3.42 10.64 -14.33
C LEU A 86 3.83 10.27 -12.90
N ASP A 87 3.75 11.21 -11.95
CA ASP A 87 4.02 10.92 -10.54
C ASP A 87 3.06 9.86 -9.97
N ARG A 88 1.77 9.95 -10.33
CA ARG A 88 0.73 9.00 -9.87
C ARG A 88 0.83 7.65 -10.56
N LEU A 89 1.26 7.60 -11.82
CA LEU A 89 1.61 6.33 -12.48
C LEU A 89 2.81 5.67 -11.78
N GLY A 90 3.84 6.44 -11.44
CA GLY A 90 4.98 5.94 -10.67
C GLY A 90 4.58 5.42 -9.27
N GLU A 91 3.67 6.13 -8.60
CA GLU A 91 3.07 5.68 -7.35
C GLU A 91 2.38 4.33 -7.50
N ARG A 92 1.48 4.19 -8.49
CA ARG A 92 0.76 2.94 -8.71
C ARG A 92 1.71 1.81 -9.09
N LEU A 93 2.68 2.05 -9.97
CA LEU A 93 3.67 1.05 -10.34
C LEU A 93 4.45 0.52 -9.11
N ALA A 94 4.82 1.42 -8.19
CA ALA A 94 5.48 1.02 -6.94
C ALA A 94 4.54 0.24 -6.00
N PHE A 95 3.24 0.55 -6.03
CA PHE A 95 2.21 -0.13 -5.26
C PHE A 95 2.01 -1.57 -5.75
N GLU A 96 1.74 -1.79 -7.04
CA GLU A 96 1.55 -3.13 -7.65
C GLU A 96 2.76 -4.05 -7.38
N ARG A 97 3.98 -3.49 -7.49
CA ARG A 97 5.21 -4.24 -7.17
C ARG A 97 5.23 -4.73 -5.73
N SER A 98 4.69 -3.94 -4.81
CA SER A 98 4.56 -4.29 -3.39
C SER A 98 3.43 -5.29 -3.18
N GLY A 99 2.30 -5.12 -3.88
CA GLY A 99 1.14 -6.02 -3.88
C GLY A 99 1.52 -7.47 -4.17
N VAL A 100 2.28 -7.72 -5.25
CA VAL A 100 2.82 -9.06 -5.57
C VAL A 100 3.54 -9.70 -4.37
N ARG A 101 4.37 -8.94 -3.65
CA ARG A 101 5.13 -9.44 -2.49
C ARG A 101 4.25 -9.68 -1.27
N LEU A 102 3.23 -8.84 -1.07
CA LEU A 102 2.26 -9.01 0.02
C LEU A 102 1.42 -10.27 -0.19
N TYR A 103 0.98 -10.53 -1.43
CA TYR A 103 0.29 -11.76 -1.79
C TYR A 103 1.18 -13.01 -1.62
N GLU A 104 2.44 -12.98 -2.05
CA GLU A 104 3.39 -14.08 -1.80
C GLU A 104 3.55 -14.39 -0.29
N ALA A 105 3.64 -13.35 0.54
CA ALA A 105 3.73 -13.50 1.99
C ALA A 105 2.44 -14.11 2.57
N LEU A 106 1.26 -13.67 2.11
CA LEU A 106 -0.02 -14.22 2.55
C LEU A 106 -0.19 -15.68 2.15
N ILE A 107 0.13 -16.03 0.89
CA ILE A 107 0.05 -17.41 0.39
C ILE A 107 0.90 -18.32 1.28
N SER A 108 2.14 -17.93 1.55
CA SER A 108 3.06 -18.68 2.43
C SER A 108 2.49 -18.85 3.84
N LYS A 109 1.81 -17.82 4.37
CA LYS A 109 1.15 -17.86 5.67
C LYS A 109 -0.03 -18.83 5.65
N VAL A 110 -0.95 -18.70 4.69
CA VAL A 110 -2.11 -19.59 4.53
C VAL A 110 -1.70 -21.06 4.41
N GLU A 111 -0.62 -21.35 3.68
CA GLU A 111 -0.05 -22.70 3.57
C GLU A 111 0.47 -23.23 4.91
N SER A 112 1.12 -22.39 5.70
CA SER A 112 1.77 -22.79 6.95
C SER A 112 0.78 -23.08 8.08
N TYR A 113 -0.36 -22.40 8.11
CA TYR A 113 -1.38 -22.60 9.16
C TYR A 113 -2.31 -23.78 8.87
N GLY A 114 -2.31 -24.34 7.66
CA GLY A 114 -3.20 -25.45 7.28
C GLY A 114 -4.68 -25.08 7.29
N GLU A 115 -4.99 -23.78 7.41
CA GLU A 115 -6.34 -23.22 7.53
C GLU A 115 -6.90 -22.71 6.19
N GLY A 116 -6.11 -22.71 5.12
CA GLY A 116 -6.62 -22.39 3.79
C GLY A 116 -7.38 -23.55 3.18
N ASP A 117 -8.69 -23.40 2.93
CA ASP A 117 -9.34 -24.16 1.85
C ASP A 117 -8.46 -24.00 0.60
N GLY A 118 -8.14 -25.07 -0.10
CA GLY A 118 -7.33 -25.02 -1.33
C GLY A 118 -7.86 -23.99 -2.33
N LYS A 119 -9.14 -23.64 -2.24
CA LYS A 119 -9.78 -22.53 -2.96
C LYS A 119 -9.24 -21.15 -2.62
N MET A 120 -9.05 -20.81 -1.34
CA MET A 120 -8.50 -19.50 -0.94
C MET A 120 -7.09 -19.35 -1.49
N LYS A 121 -6.24 -20.38 -1.31
CA LYS A 121 -4.89 -20.37 -1.87
C LYS A 121 -4.91 -20.15 -3.39
N ALA A 122 -5.70 -20.94 -4.12
CA ALA A 122 -5.79 -20.81 -5.57
C ALA A 122 -6.26 -19.41 -6.00
N ARG A 123 -7.14 -18.78 -5.22
CA ARG A 123 -7.60 -17.42 -5.48
C ARG A 123 -6.52 -16.37 -5.21
N LEU A 124 -5.78 -16.49 -4.11
CA LEU A 124 -4.63 -15.63 -3.80
C LEU A 124 -3.52 -15.75 -4.87
N GLU A 125 -3.25 -16.96 -5.36
CA GLU A 125 -2.27 -17.17 -6.45
C GLU A 125 -2.70 -16.51 -7.75
N HIS A 126 -4.01 -16.47 -8.02
CA HIS A 126 -4.57 -15.76 -9.16
C HIS A 126 -4.49 -14.24 -8.98
N PHE A 127 -4.87 -13.69 -7.82
CA PHE A 127 -4.73 -12.27 -7.54
C PHE A 127 -3.28 -11.80 -7.66
N ARG A 128 -2.33 -12.56 -7.10
CA ARG A 128 -0.89 -12.30 -7.29
C ARG A 128 -0.47 -12.25 -8.77
N ALA A 129 -1.11 -13.03 -9.64
CA ALA A 129 -0.81 -13.01 -11.07
C ALA A 129 -1.38 -11.75 -11.73
N GLU A 130 -2.61 -11.35 -11.37
CA GLU A 130 -3.23 -10.11 -11.85
C GLU A 130 -2.42 -8.87 -11.43
N GLU A 131 -1.95 -8.81 -10.19
CA GLU A 131 -1.04 -7.75 -9.68
C GLU A 131 0.25 -7.63 -10.52
N ALA A 132 0.79 -8.76 -10.96
CA ALA A 132 1.96 -8.77 -11.83
C ALA A 132 1.63 -8.28 -13.26
N GLU A 133 0.41 -8.55 -13.73
CA GLU A 133 -0.11 -8.04 -15.00
C GLU A 133 -0.38 -6.53 -14.91
N HIS A 134 -0.92 -6.03 -13.80
CA HIS A 134 -1.12 -4.61 -13.52
C HIS A 134 0.19 -3.83 -13.46
N PHE A 135 1.20 -4.39 -12.78
CA PHE A 135 2.55 -3.85 -12.78
C PHE A 135 3.12 -3.74 -14.21
N ALA A 136 2.93 -4.76 -15.04
CA ALA A 136 3.38 -4.76 -16.43
C ALA A 136 2.63 -3.73 -17.28
N LEU A 137 1.30 -3.63 -17.11
CA LEU A 137 0.47 -2.62 -17.76
C LEU A 137 0.97 -1.20 -17.47
N LEU A 138 1.25 -0.89 -16.20
CA LEU A 138 1.75 0.44 -15.81
C LEU A 138 3.15 0.71 -16.38
N CYS A 139 4.03 -0.30 -16.45
CA CYS A 139 5.32 -0.17 -17.13
C CYS A 139 5.13 0.26 -18.58
N ASP A 140 4.26 -0.44 -19.31
CA ASP A 140 4.00 -0.18 -20.72
C ASP A 140 3.39 1.22 -20.93
N CYS A 141 2.41 1.61 -20.11
CA CYS A 141 1.82 2.96 -20.17
C CYS A 141 2.85 4.06 -19.91
N ILE A 142 3.75 3.90 -18.94
CA ILE A 142 4.80 4.88 -18.64
C ILE A 142 5.77 5.00 -19.82
N VAL A 143 6.16 3.87 -20.44
CA VAL A 143 7.01 3.86 -21.63
C VAL A 143 6.32 4.54 -22.83
N GLU A 144 5.03 4.28 -23.04
CA GLU A 144 4.24 4.89 -24.12
C GLU A 144 4.19 6.43 -24.01
N LEU A 145 4.16 6.95 -22.78
CA LEU A 145 4.23 8.37 -22.49
C LEU A 145 5.65 8.96 -22.61
N GLY A 146 6.65 8.16 -22.99
CA GLY A 146 8.03 8.58 -23.16
C GLY A 146 8.83 8.69 -21.84
N ALA A 147 8.35 8.04 -20.78
CA ALA A 147 8.94 8.11 -19.45
C ALA A 147 9.67 6.81 -19.07
N ASP A 148 10.50 6.87 -18.02
CA ASP A 148 11.24 5.71 -17.51
C ASP A 148 10.51 5.07 -16.32
N PRO A 149 9.97 3.83 -16.45
CA PRO A 149 9.26 3.15 -15.35
C PRO A 149 10.18 2.73 -14.20
N THR A 150 11.50 2.85 -14.34
CA THR A 150 12.45 2.60 -13.27
C THR A 150 12.72 3.83 -12.39
N ALA A 151 12.23 5.00 -12.79
CA ALA A 151 12.37 6.24 -12.03
C ALA A 151 11.59 6.16 -10.70
N GLN A 152 12.25 6.48 -9.59
CA GLN A 152 11.58 6.68 -8.32
C GLN A 152 11.02 8.10 -8.25
N THR A 153 9.74 8.25 -8.56
CA THR A 153 9.04 9.53 -8.44
C THR A 153 8.77 9.89 -6.96
N PRO A 154 8.49 11.16 -6.63
CA PRO A 154 8.10 11.58 -5.29
C PRO A 154 6.99 10.72 -4.67
N ALA A 155 5.92 10.48 -5.41
CA ALA A 155 4.79 9.69 -4.92
C ALA A 155 5.14 8.20 -4.81
N ALA A 156 5.96 7.65 -5.72
CA ALA A 156 6.49 6.29 -5.62
C ALA A 156 7.33 6.08 -4.34
N ASP A 157 8.13 7.08 -3.94
CA ASP A 157 8.91 7.03 -2.69
C ASP A 157 7.99 7.01 -1.46
N VAL A 158 7.04 7.93 -1.39
CA VAL A 158 6.04 7.97 -0.29
C VAL A 158 5.21 6.69 -0.24
N CYS A 159 4.83 6.12 -1.38
CA CYS A 159 4.15 4.83 -1.48
C CYS A 159 5.01 3.70 -0.90
N GLY A 160 6.31 3.68 -1.21
CA GLY A 160 7.25 2.73 -0.61
C GLY A 160 7.26 2.83 0.91
N VAL A 161 7.35 4.05 1.45
CA VAL A 161 7.36 4.29 2.90
C VAL A 161 6.05 3.85 3.57
N THR A 162 4.91 4.22 3.01
CA THR A 162 3.60 3.85 3.55
C THR A 162 3.36 2.34 3.51
N SER A 163 3.83 1.67 2.45
CA SER A 163 3.69 0.22 2.27
C SER A 163 4.55 -0.61 3.24
N MET A 164 5.61 -0.04 3.82
CA MET A 164 6.47 -0.76 4.78
C MET A 164 5.70 -1.35 5.96
N GLY A 165 4.65 -0.65 6.44
CA GLY A 165 3.82 -1.12 7.54
C GLY A 165 3.09 -2.42 7.21
N PHE A 166 2.57 -2.54 5.98
CA PHE A 166 1.91 -3.77 5.52
C PHE A 166 2.90 -4.92 5.43
N VAL A 167 4.08 -4.69 4.85
CA VAL A 167 5.14 -5.72 4.79
C VAL A 167 5.52 -6.21 6.19
N GLN A 168 5.63 -5.31 7.16
CA GLN A 168 5.92 -5.68 8.55
C GLN A 168 4.84 -6.60 9.14
N VAL A 169 3.56 -6.33 8.90
CA VAL A 169 2.45 -7.17 9.41
C VAL A 169 2.41 -8.52 8.69
N MET A 170 2.53 -8.53 7.36
CA MET A 170 2.41 -9.74 6.55
C MET A 170 3.55 -10.74 6.83
N CYS A 171 4.77 -10.21 7.02
CA CYS A 171 5.96 -11.02 7.24
C CYS A 171 6.23 -11.35 8.72
N ASP A 172 5.47 -10.78 9.68
CA ASP A 172 5.64 -11.15 11.08
C ASP A 172 5.19 -12.61 11.30
N PRO A 173 6.06 -13.50 11.80
CA PRO A 173 5.68 -14.90 12.06
C PRO A 173 4.68 -15.04 13.22
N ARG A 174 4.41 -13.96 13.97
CA ARG A 174 3.44 -13.93 15.07
C ARG A 174 2.03 -13.55 14.61
N THR A 175 1.87 -13.00 13.40
CA THR A 175 0.55 -12.63 12.88
C THR A 175 -0.16 -13.84 12.29
N ASP A 176 -1.46 -13.96 12.55
CA ASP A 176 -2.31 -14.99 11.96
C ASP A 176 -2.90 -14.56 10.60
N VAL A 177 -3.66 -15.46 9.96
CA VAL A 177 -4.28 -15.20 8.66
C VAL A 177 -5.32 -14.08 8.74
N SER A 178 -6.08 -13.97 9.82
CA SER A 178 -7.10 -12.92 10.00
C SER A 178 -6.48 -11.53 10.10
N GLN A 179 -5.40 -11.40 10.87
CA GLN A 179 -4.62 -10.17 11.00
C GLN A 179 -3.97 -9.78 9.67
N ALA A 180 -3.45 -10.76 8.93
CA ALA A 180 -2.89 -10.53 7.60
C ALA A 180 -3.96 -10.10 6.58
N LEU A 181 -5.15 -10.71 6.58
CA LEU A 181 -6.28 -10.29 5.75
C LEU A 181 -6.81 -8.91 6.12
N THR A 182 -6.73 -8.52 7.40
CA THR A 182 -7.07 -7.15 7.82
C THR A 182 -6.08 -6.12 7.24
N ALA A 183 -4.80 -6.45 7.20
CA ALA A 183 -3.79 -5.60 6.55
C ALA A 183 -4.01 -5.56 5.03
N LEU A 184 -4.24 -6.72 4.39
CA LEU A 184 -4.52 -6.80 2.96
C LEU A 184 -5.78 -6.00 2.60
N LEU A 185 -6.84 -6.04 3.41
CA LEU A 185 -8.05 -5.23 3.16
C LEU A 185 -7.76 -3.72 3.04
N ALA A 186 -6.81 -3.21 3.82
CA ALA A 186 -6.38 -1.81 3.71
C ALA A 186 -5.57 -1.55 2.43
N VAL A 187 -4.78 -2.53 1.98
CA VAL A 187 -4.04 -2.50 0.71
C VAL A 187 -5.04 -2.45 -0.45
N GLU A 188 -5.95 -3.41 -0.54
CA GLU A 188 -7.00 -3.51 -1.58
C GLU A 188 -7.87 -2.23 -1.67
N ALA A 189 -8.24 -1.67 -0.51
CA ALA A 189 -9.04 -0.44 -0.50
C ALA A 189 -8.23 0.77 -1.00
N THR A 190 -6.92 0.79 -0.73
CA THR A 190 -6.02 1.81 -1.26
C THR A 190 -5.84 1.62 -2.76
N ASP A 191 -5.79 0.36 -3.22
CA ASP A 191 -5.59 0.03 -4.63
C ASP A 191 -6.77 0.47 -5.49
N GLN A 192 -7.97 0.10 -5.09
CA GLN A 192 -9.21 0.53 -5.76
C GLN A 192 -9.25 2.06 -5.91
N CYS A 193 -8.94 2.81 -4.84
CA CYS A 193 -8.89 4.28 -4.89
C CYS A 193 -7.80 4.80 -5.85
N GLY A 194 -6.67 4.10 -5.93
CA GLY A 194 -5.56 4.42 -6.83
C GLY A 194 -5.96 4.29 -8.30
N TRP A 195 -6.58 3.18 -8.67
CA TRP A 195 -7.09 2.97 -10.03
C TRP A 195 -8.20 3.96 -10.42
N GLU A 196 -9.15 4.23 -9.53
CA GLU A 196 -10.18 5.26 -9.75
C GLU A 196 -9.57 6.64 -10.03
N LEU A 197 -8.53 7.02 -9.27
CA LEU A 197 -7.82 8.28 -9.50
C LEU A 197 -7.09 8.29 -10.84
N LEU A 198 -6.37 7.22 -11.20
CA LEU A 198 -5.68 7.13 -12.48
C LEU A 198 -6.63 7.20 -13.67
N ILE A 199 -7.80 6.56 -13.59
CA ILE A 199 -8.85 6.68 -14.61
C ILE A 199 -9.30 8.13 -14.76
N ALA A 200 -9.60 8.82 -13.65
CA ALA A 200 -10.05 10.21 -13.70
C ALA A 200 -8.97 11.14 -14.29
N MET A 201 -7.70 10.89 -13.97
CA MET A 201 -6.58 11.66 -14.54
C MET A 201 -6.36 11.36 -16.01
N ALA A 202 -6.39 10.09 -16.43
CA ALA A 202 -6.26 9.68 -17.83
C ALA A 202 -7.40 10.27 -18.69
N GLN A 203 -8.62 10.33 -18.16
CA GLN A 203 -9.75 11.02 -18.81
C GLN A 203 -9.49 12.52 -18.99
N ALA A 204 -8.92 13.19 -17.99
CA ALA A 204 -8.59 14.60 -18.05
C ALA A 204 -7.47 14.91 -19.07
N GLU A 205 -6.52 13.98 -19.25
CA GLU A 205 -5.45 14.05 -20.25
C GLU A 205 -5.92 13.61 -21.66
N GLY A 206 -7.12 13.04 -21.79
CA GLY A 206 -7.67 12.57 -23.06
C GLY A 206 -7.13 11.22 -23.55
N LEU A 207 -6.60 10.38 -22.65
CA LEU A 207 -5.94 9.11 -22.95
C LEU A 207 -6.94 7.93 -22.89
N SER A 208 -7.83 7.83 -23.87
CA SER A 208 -8.95 6.87 -23.84
C SER A 208 -8.52 5.40 -23.73
N GLU A 209 -7.42 4.99 -24.38
CA GLU A 209 -6.95 3.61 -24.33
C GLU A 209 -6.46 3.23 -22.92
N MET A 210 -5.78 4.15 -22.23
CA MET A 210 -5.40 3.96 -20.83
C MET A 210 -6.60 3.95 -19.90
N VAL A 211 -7.63 4.77 -20.17
CA VAL A 211 -8.89 4.75 -19.41
C VAL A 211 -9.54 3.37 -19.47
N ASP A 212 -9.61 2.77 -20.65
CA ASP A 212 -10.20 1.44 -20.83
C ASP A 212 -9.35 0.37 -20.12
N ALA A 213 -8.02 0.39 -20.31
CA ALA A 213 -7.10 -0.56 -19.68
C ALA A 213 -7.12 -0.48 -18.14
N PHE A 214 -7.14 0.73 -17.58
CA PHE A 214 -7.23 0.95 -16.14
C PHE A 214 -8.63 0.56 -15.60
N GLY A 215 -9.67 0.68 -16.43
CA GLY A 215 -11.01 0.21 -16.11
C GLY A 215 -11.09 -1.32 -15.96
N ASP A 216 -10.37 -2.05 -16.80
CA ASP A 216 -10.26 -3.52 -16.68
C ASP A 216 -9.49 -3.92 -15.41
N ALA A 217 -8.38 -3.25 -15.10
CA ALA A 217 -7.64 -3.45 -13.84
C ALA A 217 -8.53 -3.17 -12.61
N LEU A 218 -9.22 -2.02 -12.59
CA LEU A 218 -10.15 -1.67 -11.51
C LEU A 218 -11.24 -2.73 -11.29
N LYS A 219 -11.70 -3.40 -12.35
CA LYS A 219 -12.69 -4.46 -12.22
C LYS A 219 -12.12 -5.68 -11.48
N GLN A 220 -10.86 -6.04 -11.74
CA GLN A 220 -10.15 -7.09 -11.01
C GLN A 220 -9.98 -6.70 -9.54
N GLU A 221 -9.50 -5.48 -9.27
CA GLU A 221 -9.31 -4.97 -7.90
C GLU A 221 -10.60 -4.94 -7.07
N ASN A 222 -11.73 -4.60 -7.70
CA ASN A 222 -13.03 -4.67 -7.03
C ASN A 222 -13.38 -6.11 -6.60
N GLU A 223 -12.96 -7.10 -7.37
CA GLU A 223 -13.14 -8.51 -7.03
C GLU A 223 -12.18 -8.96 -5.92
N HIS A 224 -10.93 -8.49 -5.93
CA HIS A 224 -9.95 -8.74 -4.87
C HIS A 224 -10.46 -8.20 -3.54
N LEU A 225 -10.80 -6.91 -3.49
CA LEU A 225 -11.33 -6.24 -2.31
C LEU A 225 -12.57 -6.95 -1.77
N THR A 226 -13.51 -7.32 -2.63
CA THR A 226 -14.74 -8.01 -2.22
C THR A 226 -14.44 -9.39 -1.65
N SER A 227 -13.48 -10.11 -2.25
CA SER A 227 -13.05 -11.44 -1.78
C SER A 227 -12.37 -11.36 -0.41
N VAL A 228 -11.45 -10.41 -0.22
CA VAL A 228 -10.76 -10.20 1.06
C VAL A 228 -11.73 -9.81 2.16
N LYS A 229 -12.71 -8.94 1.88
CA LYS A 229 -13.80 -8.61 2.81
C LYS A 229 -14.59 -9.85 3.22
N GLN A 230 -14.96 -10.68 2.25
CA GLN A 230 -15.73 -11.89 2.50
C GLN A 230 -14.94 -12.89 3.35
N TRP A 231 -13.68 -13.16 3.01
CA TRP A 231 -12.83 -14.07 3.77
C TRP A 231 -12.62 -13.63 5.21
N LEU A 232 -12.35 -12.33 5.42
CA LEU A 232 -12.20 -11.78 6.77
C LEU A 232 -13.50 -11.91 7.56
N SER A 233 -14.65 -11.64 6.94
CA SER A 233 -15.97 -11.82 7.56
C SER A 233 -16.23 -13.29 7.93
N ASP A 234 -15.93 -14.22 7.04
CA ASP A 234 -16.14 -15.66 7.25
C ASP A 234 -15.26 -16.17 8.40
N ILE A 235 -13.99 -15.75 8.47
CA ILE A 235 -13.10 -16.11 9.58
C ILE A 235 -13.59 -15.50 10.90
N ALA A 236 -14.01 -14.22 10.89
CA ALA A 236 -14.46 -13.53 12.09
C ALA A 236 -15.78 -14.08 12.65
N THR A 237 -16.66 -14.58 11.77
CA THR A 237 -17.99 -15.10 12.16
C THR A 237 -18.05 -16.62 12.23
N GLY A 238 -17.12 -17.35 11.61
CA GLY A 238 -17.07 -18.81 11.60
C GLY A 238 -16.69 -19.46 12.94
N GLY A 239 -16.21 -18.67 13.90
CA GLY A 239 -16.00 -19.09 15.30
C GLY A 239 -17.21 -18.88 16.22
N ALA A 240 -18.34 -18.40 15.70
CA ALA A 240 -19.59 -18.16 16.45
C ALA A 240 -20.55 -19.35 16.40
#